data_AF-A0A2V7F989-F1
#
_entry.id   AF-A0A2V7F989-F1
#
_cell.length_a   1.000
_cell.length_b   1.000
_cell.length_c   1.000
_cell.angle_alpha   90.00
_cell.angle_beta   90.00
_cell.angle_gamma   90.00
#
_symmetry.space_group_name_H-M   'P 1'
#
loop_
_entity.id
_entity.type
_entity.pdbx_description
1 polymer ?
#
loop_
_entity_poly.entity_id
_entity_poly.type
_entity_poly.pdbx_seq_one_letter_code
_entity_poly.pdbx_strand_id
1 'polypeptide(L)'
;MTARVGASRLVALGLALMLGACATVAGTPSSYGPLVARHREKALKLERSGDLRRALDEWQIALTLEPHNAAAREGQARLEARLQRALASRLRQGQEALRRGAQLEARRNFLAALALDPGNKVAFETLRDRVKEIHFVSHTVARGETLASIADRYYGDRLRSEVIWEMNQLSSRPKAGSQLKIPEIPGVPFRTAALQRTAAARRLEPTRPEPTPQEPKRAEPAQPEPTQPEPPDAEPAQPEPPAPAAEAEESAREELTTEANPLLVDTREALERKEYDVALLGVDKLLEGNPRNPEWLDLKKSILYEDGKDSFDRKNYDEAHRTFSQLVELDRHFKDSAALLREARAKAIQQHYSEGIRLYREEQLEAAIAKWQAVLEYDSQHVDAKKNIDQAERILRALQERQRKQ
;
A
#
# COMPACT_ATOMS: atom_id res chain seq x y z
N MET A 1 -83.66 -34.69 35.10
CA MET A 1 -82.26 -35.17 35.15
C MET A 1 -81.39 -34.06 34.57
N THR A 2 -80.25 -33.60 35.13
CA THR A 2 -79.59 -33.74 36.45
C THR A 2 -78.66 -32.51 36.55
N ALA A 3 -78.73 -31.65 37.59
CA ALA A 3 -78.10 -31.80 38.92
C ALA A 3 -76.57 -32.05 38.83
N ARG A 4 -75.64 -31.32 39.49
CA ARG A 4 -75.64 -30.48 40.72
C ARG A 4 -74.82 -29.17 40.50
N VAL A 5 -75.09 -27.99 41.09
CA VAL A 5 -75.21 -27.52 42.50
C VAL A 5 -73.86 -27.17 43.18
N GLY A 6 -73.78 -25.94 43.73
CA GLY A 6 -72.62 -25.39 44.47
C GLY A 6 -72.63 -23.84 44.52
N ALA A 7 -73.69 -23.18 45.01
CA ALA A 7 -73.82 -22.76 46.41
C ALA A 7 -72.67 -21.81 46.86
N SER A 8 -72.80 -20.48 46.70
CA SER A 8 -73.58 -19.53 47.54
C SER A 8 -72.93 -19.14 48.87
N ARG A 9 -72.49 -17.87 48.98
CA ARG A 9 -72.74 -17.00 50.16
C ARG A 9 -72.48 -15.53 49.85
N LEU A 10 -73.47 -14.68 50.14
CA LEU A 10 -73.34 -13.22 50.20
C LEU A 10 -72.81 -12.81 51.57
N VAL A 11 -71.81 -11.94 51.61
CA VAL A 11 -71.60 -10.98 52.70
C VAL A 11 -71.20 -9.65 52.05
N ALA A 12 -72.03 -8.63 52.21
CA ALA A 12 -71.73 -7.26 51.79
C ALA A 12 -71.61 -6.40 53.06
N LEU A 13 -70.39 -5.96 53.39
CA LEU A 13 -70.13 -4.96 54.43
C LEU A 13 -68.72 -4.38 54.25
N GLY A 14 -68.48 -3.16 54.75
CA GLY A 14 -67.14 -2.59 54.90
C GLY A 14 -66.67 -1.68 53.76
N LEU A 15 -67.25 -0.48 53.67
CA LEU A 15 -66.65 0.62 52.92
C LEU A 15 -65.33 1.04 53.60
N ALA A 16 -64.20 0.64 53.02
CA ALA A 16 -62.87 1.08 53.45
C ALA A 16 -62.13 1.72 52.26
N LEU A 17 -62.42 3.00 52.02
CA LEU A 17 -61.76 3.82 51.00
C LEU A 17 -60.32 4.16 51.45
N MET A 18 -59.46 3.15 51.48
CA MET A 18 -58.02 3.36 51.47
C MET A 18 -57.64 3.96 50.11
N LEU A 19 -57.73 5.28 50.04
CA LEU A 19 -56.98 6.09 49.09
C LEU A 19 -55.50 5.88 49.38
N GLY A 20 -54.98 4.74 48.90
CA GLY A 20 -53.56 4.48 48.78
C GLY A 20 -53.00 5.54 47.86
N ALA A 21 -52.55 6.65 48.45
CA ALA A 21 -51.98 7.74 47.73
C ALA A 21 -50.71 7.22 47.05
N CYS A 22 -50.84 6.91 45.76
CA CYS A 22 -49.73 6.93 44.83
C CYS A 22 -49.25 8.38 44.75
N ALA A 23 -48.53 8.79 45.80
CA ALA A 23 -47.56 9.84 45.74
C ALA A 23 -46.56 9.39 44.67
N THR A 24 -46.82 9.81 43.45
CA THR A 24 -45.84 9.82 42.38
C THR A 24 -44.72 10.70 42.88
N VAL A 25 -43.71 10.07 43.50
CA VAL A 25 -42.41 10.67 43.72
C VAL A 25 -41.98 11.15 42.35
N ALA A 26 -42.10 12.46 42.12
CA ALA A 26 -41.73 13.09 40.87
C ALA A 26 -40.22 12.89 40.75
N GLY A 27 -39.84 11.84 40.00
CA GLY A 27 -38.48 11.35 39.95
C GLY A 27 -37.54 12.51 39.66
N THR A 28 -36.52 12.67 40.49
CA THR A 28 -35.58 13.79 40.41
C THR A 28 -35.15 13.99 38.97
N PRO A 29 -35.42 15.15 38.34
CA PRO A 29 -35.37 15.30 36.89
C PRO A 29 -33.99 14.89 36.39
N SER A 30 -33.97 13.87 35.53
CA SER A 30 -32.71 13.26 35.05
C SER A 30 -31.79 14.33 34.50
N SER A 31 -30.59 14.45 35.09
CA SER A 31 -29.56 15.38 34.65
C SER A 31 -29.13 15.13 33.21
N TYR A 32 -29.35 13.92 32.69
CA TYR A 32 -29.05 13.53 31.32
C TYR A 32 -30.21 13.75 30.34
N GLY A 33 -31.42 14.08 30.80
CA GLY A 33 -32.61 14.21 29.95
C GLY A 33 -32.44 15.11 28.71
N PRO A 34 -31.85 16.32 28.82
CA PRO A 34 -31.56 17.18 27.67
C PRO A 34 -30.52 16.60 26.71
N LEU A 35 -29.52 15.86 27.25
CA LEU A 35 -28.48 15.21 26.45
C LEU A 35 -29.06 14.00 25.69
N VAL A 36 -29.89 13.19 26.35
CA VAL A 36 -30.67 12.10 25.74
C VAL A 36 -31.57 12.64 24.63
N ALA A 37 -32.27 13.75 24.86
CA ALA A 37 -33.09 14.39 23.82
C ALA A 37 -32.25 14.78 22.58
N ARG A 38 -31.06 15.35 22.77
CA ARG A 38 -30.13 15.73 21.68
C ARG A 38 -29.63 14.50 20.89
N HIS A 39 -29.24 13.41 21.55
CA HIS A 39 -28.83 12.18 20.87
C HIS A 39 -29.98 11.54 20.10
N ARG A 40 -31.19 11.50 20.67
CA ARG A 40 -32.40 11.03 19.98
C ARG A 40 -32.73 11.86 18.73
N GLU A 41 -32.60 13.19 18.80
CA GLU A 41 -32.82 14.06 17.64
C GLU A 41 -31.78 13.82 16.53
N LYS A 42 -30.51 13.61 16.91
CA LYS A 42 -29.41 13.29 15.99
C LYS A 42 -29.62 11.92 15.33
N ALA A 43 -30.04 10.91 16.09
CA ALA A 43 -30.42 9.59 15.56
C ALA A 43 -31.54 9.69 14.51
N LEU A 44 -32.60 10.47 14.79
CA LEU A 44 -33.70 10.73 13.87
C LEU A 44 -33.30 11.57 12.64
N LYS A 45 -32.21 12.34 12.69
CA LYS A 45 -31.62 13.00 11.52
C LYS A 45 -30.83 12.01 10.66
N LEU A 46 -29.98 11.19 11.28
CA LEU A 46 -29.20 10.14 10.59
C LEU A 46 -30.08 9.07 9.94
N GLU A 47 -31.17 8.65 10.59
CA GLU A 47 -32.13 7.71 9.99
C GLU A 47 -32.81 8.29 8.74
N ARG A 48 -33.10 9.60 8.72
CA ARG A 48 -33.67 10.30 7.56
C ARG A 48 -32.67 10.47 6.42
N SER A 49 -31.37 10.61 6.70
CA SER A 49 -30.31 10.57 5.68
C SER A 49 -29.90 9.16 5.27
N GLY A 50 -30.55 8.11 5.79
CA GLY A 50 -30.25 6.70 5.48
C GLY A 50 -28.98 6.15 6.13
N ASP A 51 -28.37 6.89 7.06
CA ASP A 51 -27.15 6.52 7.77
C ASP A 51 -27.50 5.63 8.98
N LEU A 52 -28.07 4.46 8.67
CA LEU A 52 -28.76 3.62 9.64
C LEU A 52 -27.84 3.07 10.74
N ARG A 53 -26.55 2.90 10.48
CA ARG A 53 -25.61 2.41 11.50
C ARG A 53 -25.30 3.50 12.52
N ARG A 54 -24.90 4.69 12.08
CA ARG A 54 -24.62 5.82 12.98
C ARG A 54 -25.87 6.28 13.72
N ALA A 55 -27.05 6.15 13.11
CA ALA A 55 -28.32 6.34 13.81
C ALA A 55 -28.52 5.36 14.97
N LEU A 56 -28.09 4.09 14.84
CA LEU A 56 -28.18 3.10 15.92
C LEU A 56 -27.22 3.42 17.07
N ASP A 57 -25.98 3.79 16.73
CA ASP A 57 -24.96 4.15 17.72
C ASP A 57 -25.44 5.33 18.61
N GLU A 58 -26.15 6.32 18.04
CA GLU A 58 -26.78 7.42 18.81
C GLU A 58 -27.93 6.98 19.74
N TRP A 59 -28.76 6.01 19.33
CA TRP A 59 -29.77 5.42 20.22
C TRP A 59 -29.14 4.61 21.36
N GLN A 60 -28.03 3.92 21.09
CA GLN A 60 -27.26 3.19 22.11
C GLN A 60 -26.65 4.16 23.14
N ILE A 61 -26.06 5.29 22.71
CA ILE A 61 -25.58 6.34 23.62
C ILE A 61 -26.72 6.89 24.51
N ALA A 62 -27.90 7.15 23.93
CA ALA A 62 -29.07 7.59 24.69
C ALA A 62 -29.51 6.56 25.76
N LEU A 63 -29.31 5.27 25.52
CA LEU A 63 -29.59 4.18 26.47
C LEU A 63 -28.46 3.90 27.45
N THR A 64 -27.20 4.25 27.13
CA THR A 64 -26.11 4.29 28.12
C THR A 64 -26.38 5.37 29.17
N LEU A 65 -26.92 6.52 28.75
CA LEU A 65 -27.29 7.63 29.63
C LEU A 65 -28.57 7.33 30.44
N GLU A 66 -29.61 6.79 29.80
CA GLU A 66 -30.86 6.41 30.46
C GLU A 66 -31.33 5.00 30.02
N PRO A 67 -30.86 3.92 30.68
CA PRO A 67 -31.20 2.54 30.31
C PRO A 67 -32.69 2.21 30.31
N HIS A 68 -33.51 3.05 30.95
CA HIS A 68 -34.96 2.91 31.09
C HIS A 68 -35.77 3.82 30.17
N ASN A 69 -35.15 4.61 29.28
CA ASN A 69 -35.86 5.52 28.39
C ASN A 69 -36.65 4.76 27.31
N ALA A 70 -37.96 4.64 27.48
CA ALA A 70 -38.83 3.84 26.61
C ALA A 70 -38.72 4.23 25.13
N ALA A 71 -38.76 5.54 24.83
CA ALA A 71 -38.69 6.04 23.46
C ALA A 71 -37.32 5.79 22.80
N ALA A 72 -36.24 5.65 23.57
CA ALA A 72 -34.94 5.25 23.06
C ALA A 72 -34.86 3.73 22.81
N ARG A 73 -35.43 2.90 23.69
CA ARG A 73 -35.56 1.43 23.47
C ARG A 73 -36.34 1.12 22.20
N GLU A 74 -37.47 1.81 21.98
CA GLU A 74 -38.22 1.68 20.73
C GLU A 74 -37.42 2.15 19.51
N GLY A 75 -36.63 3.24 19.65
CA GLY A 75 -35.76 3.77 18.60
C GLY A 75 -34.74 2.72 18.13
N GLN A 76 -34.03 2.13 19.09
CA GLN A 76 -33.13 1.01 18.86
C GLN A 76 -33.85 -0.16 18.16
N ALA A 77 -34.93 -0.69 18.76
CA ALA A 77 -35.60 -1.89 18.24
C ALA A 77 -36.18 -1.72 16.82
N ARG A 78 -36.76 -0.55 16.50
CA ARG A 78 -37.22 -0.23 15.13
C ARG A 78 -36.08 -0.24 14.13
N LEU A 79 -34.93 0.34 14.51
CA LEU A 79 -33.79 0.52 13.64
C LEU A 79 -32.96 -0.77 13.46
N GLU A 80 -32.81 -1.59 14.50
CA GLU A 80 -32.23 -2.94 14.41
C GLU A 80 -33.06 -3.82 13.46
N ALA A 81 -34.39 -3.83 13.61
CA ALA A 81 -35.27 -4.55 12.70
C ALA A 81 -35.19 -4.02 11.25
N ARG A 82 -34.84 -2.74 11.04
CA ARG A 82 -34.62 -2.14 9.71
C ARG A 82 -33.25 -2.53 9.13
N LEU A 83 -32.20 -2.50 9.95
CA LEU A 83 -30.84 -2.94 9.61
C LEU A 83 -30.81 -4.43 9.24
N GLN A 84 -31.44 -5.30 10.03
CA GLN A 84 -31.53 -6.75 9.73
C GLN A 84 -32.21 -7.02 8.39
N ARG A 85 -33.31 -6.32 8.07
CA ARG A 85 -34.00 -6.43 6.77
C ARG A 85 -33.12 -5.96 5.60
N ALA A 86 -32.41 -4.85 5.76
CA ALA A 86 -31.48 -4.34 4.75
C ALA A 86 -30.29 -5.31 4.54
N LEU A 87 -29.70 -5.81 5.62
CA LEU A 87 -28.60 -6.78 5.62
C LEU A 87 -29.00 -8.08 4.92
N ALA A 88 -30.15 -8.67 5.28
CA ALA A 88 -30.67 -9.88 4.64
C ALA A 88 -30.98 -9.67 3.14
N SER A 89 -31.40 -8.47 2.74
CA SER A 89 -31.57 -8.10 1.33
C SER A 89 -30.23 -8.05 0.58
N ARG A 90 -29.21 -7.39 1.16
CA ARG A 90 -27.86 -7.31 0.57
C ARG A 90 -27.18 -8.66 0.44
N LEU A 91 -27.23 -9.49 1.49
CA LEU A 91 -26.68 -10.85 1.46
C LEU A 91 -27.33 -11.71 0.36
N ARG A 92 -28.66 -11.61 0.19
CA ARG A 92 -29.40 -12.31 -0.87
C ARG A 92 -28.99 -11.83 -2.26
N GLN A 93 -28.94 -10.51 -2.48
CA GLN A 93 -28.52 -9.91 -3.75
C GLN A 93 -27.09 -10.31 -4.11
N GLY A 94 -26.17 -10.33 -3.14
CA GLY A 94 -24.79 -10.79 -3.34
C GLY A 94 -24.69 -12.26 -3.72
N GLN A 95 -25.45 -13.14 -3.06
CA GLN A 95 -25.51 -14.57 -3.40
C GLN A 95 -26.13 -14.83 -4.78
N GLU A 96 -27.14 -14.05 -5.17
CA GLU A 96 -27.79 -14.14 -6.48
C GLU A 96 -26.91 -13.61 -7.61
N ALA A 97 -26.14 -12.55 -7.37
CA ALA A 97 -25.10 -12.08 -8.27
C ALA A 97 -23.99 -13.13 -8.46
N LEU A 98 -23.53 -13.80 -7.39
CA LEU A 98 -22.59 -14.92 -7.48
C LEU A 98 -23.14 -16.09 -8.32
N ARG A 99 -24.41 -16.46 -8.17
CA ARG A 99 -25.06 -17.51 -9.00
C ARG A 99 -25.11 -17.13 -10.49
N ARG A 100 -25.17 -15.83 -10.80
CA ARG A 100 -25.11 -15.28 -12.17
C ARG A 100 -23.68 -15.01 -12.67
N GLY A 101 -22.65 -15.29 -11.87
CA GLY A 101 -21.25 -14.97 -12.20
C GLY A 101 -20.90 -13.46 -12.14
N ALA A 102 -21.82 -12.61 -11.70
CA ALA A 102 -21.68 -11.15 -11.69
C ALA A 102 -20.84 -10.67 -10.49
N GLN A 103 -19.52 -10.90 -10.54
CA GLN A 103 -18.60 -10.64 -9.42
C GLN A 103 -18.67 -9.22 -8.85
N LEU A 104 -18.73 -8.19 -9.71
CA LEU A 104 -18.79 -6.79 -9.27
C LEU A 104 -20.12 -6.45 -8.57
N GLU A 105 -21.22 -7.04 -9.03
CA GLU A 105 -22.53 -6.90 -8.39
C GLU A 105 -22.55 -7.65 -7.04
N ALA A 106 -21.92 -8.82 -6.96
CA ALA A 106 -21.73 -9.54 -5.70
C ALA A 106 -20.89 -8.74 -4.71
N ARG A 107 -19.72 -8.25 -5.13
CA ARG A 107 -18.79 -7.46 -4.32
C ARG A 107 -19.47 -6.24 -3.71
N ARG A 108 -20.17 -5.45 -4.53
CA ARG A 108 -20.91 -4.26 -4.07
C ARG A 108 -21.97 -4.60 -3.03
N ASN A 109 -22.68 -5.71 -3.19
CA ASN A 109 -23.70 -6.13 -2.23
C ASN A 109 -23.11 -6.66 -0.91
N PHE A 110 -22.01 -7.43 -0.93
CA PHE A 110 -21.37 -7.88 0.30
C PHE A 110 -20.63 -6.75 1.04
N LEU A 111 -20.04 -5.78 0.34
CA LEU A 111 -19.52 -4.56 0.97
C LEU A 111 -20.65 -3.71 1.58
N ALA A 112 -21.80 -3.61 0.90
CA ALA A 112 -22.99 -2.96 1.47
C ALA A 112 -23.61 -3.73 2.65
N ALA A 113 -23.38 -5.04 2.77
CA ALA A 113 -23.73 -5.82 3.96
C ALA A 113 -22.80 -5.47 5.14
N LEU A 114 -21.47 -5.45 4.91
CA LEU A 114 -20.49 -5.08 5.93
C LEU A 114 -20.61 -3.62 6.40
N ALA A 115 -21.10 -2.71 5.55
CA ALA A 115 -21.39 -1.32 5.96
C ALA A 115 -22.57 -1.19 6.94
N LEU A 116 -23.45 -2.20 7.02
CA LEU A 116 -24.55 -2.27 8.00
C LEU A 116 -24.11 -3.05 9.25
N ASP A 117 -23.42 -4.17 9.04
CA ASP A 117 -22.89 -5.06 10.06
C ASP A 117 -21.42 -5.43 9.76
N PRO A 118 -20.44 -4.69 10.31
CA PRO A 118 -19.02 -5.00 10.11
C PRO A 118 -18.59 -6.36 10.68
N GLY A 119 -19.38 -6.96 11.58
CA GLY A 119 -19.13 -8.28 12.15
C GLY A 119 -19.61 -9.44 11.26
N ASN A 120 -20.17 -9.16 10.08
CA ASN A 120 -20.87 -10.17 9.29
C ASN A 120 -19.93 -11.17 8.61
N LYS A 121 -19.61 -12.26 9.33
CA LYS A 121 -18.76 -13.37 8.84
C LYS A 121 -19.13 -13.84 7.43
N VAL A 122 -20.41 -14.05 7.15
CA VAL A 122 -20.90 -14.54 5.85
C VAL A 122 -20.54 -13.58 4.71
N ALA A 123 -20.67 -12.27 4.89
CA ALA A 123 -20.26 -11.28 3.90
C ALA A 123 -18.73 -11.24 3.73
N PHE A 124 -17.98 -11.28 4.83
CA PHE A 124 -16.52 -11.22 4.84
C PHE A 124 -15.86 -12.45 4.19
N GLU A 125 -16.25 -13.65 4.62
CA GLU A 125 -15.77 -14.93 4.08
C GLU A 125 -16.14 -15.08 2.60
N THR A 126 -17.36 -14.68 2.21
CA THR A 126 -17.76 -14.72 0.80
C THR A 126 -16.94 -13.74 -0.07
N LEU A 127 -16.63 -12.54 0.45
CA LEU A 127 -15.73 -11.59 -0.24
C LEU A 127 -14.32 -12.15 -0.41
N ARG A 128 -13.74 -12.71 0.66
CA ARG A 128 -12.38 -13.27 0.66
C ARG A 128 -12.23 -14.48 -0.26
N ASP A 129 -13.16 -15.42 -0.17
CA ASP A 129 -12.95 -16.77 -0.74
C ASP A 129 -13.60 -16.95 -2.12
N ARG A 130 -14.68 -16.21 -2.41
CA ARG A 130 -15.57 -16.46 -3.55
C ARG A 130 -15.70 -15.30 -4.53
N VAL A 131 -15.56 -14.06 -4.06
CA VAL A 131 -15.57 -12.85 -4.91
C VAL A 131 -14.14 -12.57 -5.40
N LYS A 132 -13.62 -13.48 -6.24
CA LYS A 132 -12.27 -13.37 -6.80
C LYS A 132 -12.24 -12.38 -7.97
N GLU A 133 -12.06 -11.09 -7.65
CA GLU A 133 -11.80 -10.04 -8.64
C GLU A 133 -10.30 -9.78 -8.78
N ILE A 134 -9.70 -10.42 -9.78
CA ILE A 134 -8.61 -9.80 -10.53
C ILE A 134 -9.16 -9.62 -11.95
N HIS A 135 -9.70 -8.44 -12.23
CA HIS A 135 -9.93 -8.03 -13.62
C HIS A 135 -8.56 -7.96 -14.30
N PHE A 136 -8.44 -8.47 -15.52
CA PHE A 136 -7.18 -8.42 -16.25
C PHE A 136 -7.39 -8.19 -17.74
N VAL A 137 -6.43 -7.53 -18.38
CA VAL A 137 -6.35 -7.40 -19.84
C VAL A 137 -5.29 -8.36 -20.37
N SER A 138 -5.64 -9.17 -21.36
CA SER A 138 -4.64 -9.97 -22.09
C SER A 138 -3.75 -9.05 -22.94
N HIS A 139 -2.44 -9.14 -22.74
CA HIS A 139 -1.42 -8.43 -23.50
C HIS A 139 -0.47 -9.42 -24.18
N THR A 140 -0.08 -9.18 -25.43
CA THR A 140 0.89 -10.03 -26.15
C THR A 140 2.22 -9.30 -26.22
N VAL A 141 3.25 -9.87 -25.59
CA VAL A 141 4.58 -9.25 -25.42
C VAL A 141 5.26 -9.02 -26.77
N ALA A 142 5.67 -7.79 -27.04
CA ALA A 142 6.43 -7.42 -28.24
C ALA A 142 7.92 -7.79 -28.15
N ARG A 143 8.63 -7.77 -29.29
CA ARG A 143 10.08 -8.04 -29.31
C ARG A 143 10.84 -6.90 -28.63
N GLY A 144 11.61 -7.23 -27.59
CA GLY A 144 12.37 -6.25 -26.79
C GLY A 144 11.56 -5.58 -25.67
N GLU A 145 10.35 -6.06 -25.39
CA GLU A 145 9.46 -5.50 -24.38
C GLU A 145 9.67 -6.15 -22.99
N THR A 146 9.71 -5.35 -21.93
CA THR A 146 9.92 -5.80 -20.55
C THR A 146 8.62 -5.69 -19.75
N LEU A 147 8.49 -6.46 -18.67
CA LEU A 147 7.34 -6.35 -17.76
C LEU A 147 7.16 -4.94 -17.19
N ALA A 148 8.25 -4.20 -17.06
CA ALA A 148 8.28 -2.81 -16.63
C ALA A 148 7.77 -1.82 -17.66
N SER A 149 8.12 -1.98 -18.94
CA SER A 149 7.56 -1.15 -20.00
C SER A 149 6.08 -1.47 -20.26
N ILE A 150 5.63 -2.68 -19.90
CA ILE A 150 4.21 -3.05 -19.82
C ILE A 150 3.55 -2.40 -18.57
N ALA A 151 4.20 -2.44 -17.40
CA ALA A 151 3.69 -1.82 -16.17
C ALA A 151 3.55 -0.29 -16.30
N ASP A 152 4.53 0.40 -16.87
CA ASP A 152 4.44 1.82 -17.22
C ASP A 152 3.31 2.10 -18.22
N ARG A 153 3.19 1.28 -19.27
CA ARG A 153 2.11 1.41 -20.25
C ARG A 153 0.71 1.29 -19.63
N TYR A 154 0.50 0.35 -18.70
CA TYR A 154 -0.83 0.04 -18.14
C TYR A 154 -1.14 0.77 -16.83
N TYR A 155 -0.14 1.10 -16.01
CA TYR A 155 -0.31 1.76 -14.70
C TYR A 155 0.32 3.14 -14.62
N GLY A 156 1.32 3.43 -15.46
CA GLY A 156 2.17 4.63 -15.34
C GLY A 156 3.26 4.52 -14.31
N ASP A 157 3.68 3.31 -13.97
CA ASP A 157 4.67 3.00 -12.95
C ASP A 157 5.34 1.67 -13.28
N ARG A 158 6.68 1.69 -13.41
CA ARG A 158 7.50 0.50 -13.69
C ARG A 158 7.49 -0.49 -12.53
N LEU A 159 7.50 -0.01 -11.28
CA LEU A 159 7.63 -0.80 -10.04
C LEU A 159 6.41 -1.69 -9.74
N ARG A 160 5.37 -1.61 -10.59
CA ARG A 160 4.20 -2.50 -10.63
C ARG A 160 4.38 -3.70 -11.57
N SER A 161 5.57 -3.88 -12.15
CA SER A 161 5.98 -5.03 -12.97
C SER A 161 5.81 -6.38 -12.24
N GLU A 162 6.11 -6.39 -10.94
CA GLU A 162 5.87 -7.49 -10.00
C GLU A 162 4.42 -8.01 -10.00
N VAL A 163 3.41 -7.13 -9.99
CA VAL A 163 2.01 -7.56 -9.94
C VAL A 163 1.60 -8.31 -11.22
N ILE A 164 2.23 -7.98 -12.35
CA ILE A 164 2.08 -8.73 -13.61
C ILE A 164 2.82 -10.08 -13.52
N TRP A 165 4.01 -10.12 -12.91
CA TRP A 165 4.79 -11.34 -12.69
C TRP A 165 4.02 -12.37 -11.85
N GLU A 166 3.52 -11.94 -10.68
CA GLU A 166 2.72 -12.77 -9.77
C GLU A 166 1.43 -13.30 -10.42
N MET A 167 0.65 -12.42 -11.05
CA MET A 167 -0.62 -12.77 -11.70
C MET A 167 -0.46 -13.79 -12.85
N ASN A 168 0.73 -13.85 -13.45
CA ASN A 168 1.05 -14.80 -14.51
C ASN A 168 1.89 -16.00 -14.03
N GLN A 169 2.26 -16.04 -12.74
CA GLN A 169 3.07 -17.11 -12.14
C GLN A 169 4.35 -17.37 -12.94
N LEU A 170 5.01 -16.29 -13.36
CA LEU A 170 6.21 -16.38 -14.19
C LEU A 170 7.39 -16.93 -13.39
N SER A 171 8.18 -17.79 -14.04
CA SER A 171 9.45 -18.32 -13.54
C SER A 171 10.67 -17.74 -14.27
N SER A 172 10.45 -16.99 -15.34
CA SER A 172 11.47 -16.39 -16.21
C SER A 172 10.86 -15.24 -17.02
N ARG A 173 11.71 -14.37 -17.61
CA ARG A 173 11.23 -13.24 -18.43
C ARG A 173 10.36 -13.76 -19.60
N PRO A 174 9.18 -13.16 -19.84
CA PRO A 174 8.27 -13.64 -20.88
C PRO A 174 8.86 -13.40 -22.27
N LYS A 175 8.67 -14.36 -23.19
CA LYS A 175 9.22 -14.29 -24.54
C LYS A 175 8.34 -13.41 -25.43
N ALA A 176 8.92 -12.85 -26.49
CA ALA A 176 8.13 -12.16 -27.52
C ALA A 176 7.06 -13.12 -28.09
N GLY A 177 5.80 -12.69 -28.13
CA GLY A 177 4.65 -13.51 -28.47
C GLY A 177 3.95 -14.19 -27.28
N SER A 178 4.53 -14.20 -26.07
CA SER A 178 3.84 -14.68 -24.87
C SER A 178 2.63 -13.80 -24.54
N GLN A 179 1.53 -14.43 -24.09
CA GLN A 179 0.34 -13.72 -23.63
C GLN A 179 0.35 -13.60 -22.10
N LEU A 180 0.20 -12.38 -21.60
CA LEU A 180 0.18 -12.03 -20.17
C LEU A 180 -1.19 -11.47 -19.77
N LYS A 181 -1.62 -11.78 -18.55
CA LYS A 181 -2.77 -11.19 -17.86
C LYS A 181 -2.29 -9.97 -17.08
N ILE A 182 -2.67 -8.77 -17.50
CA ILE A 182 -2.29 -7.51 -16.83
C ILE A 182 -3.40 -7.12 -15.84
N PRO A 183 -3.19 -7.27 -14.51
CA PRO A 183 -4.26 -7.11 -13.52
C PRO A 183 -4.65 -5.65 -13.27
N GLU A 184 -5.92 -5.38 -12.99
CA GLU A 184 -6.39 -4.07 -12.49
C GLU A 184 -6.11 -3.94 -11.00
N ILE A 185 -5.22 -3.00 -10.63
CA ILE A 185 -4.83 -2.76 -9.24
C ILE A 185 -5.78 -1.71 -8.63
N PRO A 186 -6.56 -2.02 -7.58
CA PRO A 186 -7.51 -1.08 -6.99
C PRO A 186 -6.83 0.22 -6.51
N GLY A 187 -7.36 1.37 -6.96
CA GLY A 187 -6.81 2.70 -6.65
C GLY A 187 -5.69 3.18 -7.58
N VAL A 188 -5.17 2.34 -8.47
CA VAL A 188 -4.15 2.73 -9.47
C VAL A 188 -4.84 3.08 -10.80
N PRO A 189 -4.48 4.19 -11.48
CA PRO A 189 -5.05 4.53 -12.79
C PRO A 189 -4.69 3.50 -13.88
N PHE A 190 -5.68 2.75 -14.38
CA PHE A 190 -5.48 1.72 -15.39
C PHE A 190 -5.69 2.28 -16.82
N ARG A 191 -4.60 2.34 -17.61
CA ARG A 191 -4.47 3.15 -18.85
C ARG A 191 -5.04 2.47 -20.11
N THR A 192 -6.13 1.71 -20.02
CA THR A 192 -6.67 0.91 -21.13
C THR A 192 -7.35 1.70 -22.25
N ALA A 193 -8.12 2.74 -21.90
CA ALA A 193 -8.96 3.46 -22.86
C ALA A 193 -8.17 4.16 -23.99
N ALA A 194 -6.93 4.59 -23.71
CA ALA A 194 -6.04 5.17 -24.73
C ALA A 194 -5.55 4.10 -25.73
N LEU A 195 -5.18 2.92 -25.22
CA LEU A 195 -4.64 1.81 -26.01
C LEU A 195 -5.69 1.18 -26.92
N GLN A 196 -6.95 1.12 -26.50
CA GLN A 196 -8.05 0.67 -27.37
C GLN A 196 -8.26 1.60 -28.57
N ARG A 197 -8.10 2.92 -28.41
CA ARG A 197 -8.23 3.89 -29.50
C ARG A 197 -7.11 3.76 -30.52
N THR A 198 -5.86 3.54 -30.09
CA THR A 198 -4.73 3.31 -31.02
C THR A 198 -4.80 1.94 -31.70
N ALA A 199 -5.27 0.89 -31.01
CA ALA A 199 -5.51 -0.43 -31.59
C ALA A 199 -6.69 -0.47 -32.58
N ALA A 200 -7.69 0.41 -32.41
CA ALA A 200 -8.77 0.61 -33.38
C ALA A 200 -8.28 1.39 -34.61
N ALA A 201 -7.51 2.47 -34.43
CA ALA A 201 -6.95 3.26 -35.53
C ALA A 201 -6.04 2.41 -36.45
N ARG A 202 -5.13 1.62 -35.87
CA ARG A 202 -4.25 0.69 -36.62
C ARG A 202 -5.00 -0.44 -37.35
N ARG A 203 -6.29 -0.65 -37.07
CA ARG A 203 -7.14 -1.64 -37.75
C ARG A 203 -7.93 -1.06 -38.93
N LEU A 204 -7.76 0.23 -39.21
CA LEU A 204 -8.47 0.96 -40.28
C LEU A 204 -7.52 1.47 -41.38
N GLU A 205 -6.21 1.21 -41.30
CA GLU A 205 -5.28 1.50 -42.40
C GLU A 205 -5.51 0.51 -43.55
N PRO A 206 -5.83 0.98 -44.78
CA PRO A 206 -6.11 0.09 -45.90
C PRO A 206 -4.83 -0.57 -46.42
N THR A 207 -4.87 -1.89 -46.59
CA THR A 207 -3.74 -2.70 -47.06
C THR A 207 -3.29 -2.33 -48.47
N ARG A 208 -2.03 -1.91 -48.59
CA ARG A 208 -1.32 -1.83 -49.88
C ARG A 208 -0.75 -3.23 -50.20
N PRO A 209 -0.97 -3.79 -51.40
CA PRO A 209 -0.53 -5.16 -51.69
C PRO A 209 0.97 -5.23 -52.01
N GLU A 210 1.64 -6.26 -51.49
CA GLU A 210 2.98 -6.71 -51.91
C GLU A 210 2.89 -8.00 -52.77
N PRO A 211 3.90 -8.29 -53.62
CA PRO A 211 3.79 -9.32 -54.65
C PRO A 211 4.10 -10.75 -54.16
N THR A 212 3.51 -11.73 -54.85
CA THR A 212 3.55 -13.16 -54.50
C THR A 212 4.86 -13.87 -54.88
N PRO A 213 5.49 -14.65 -53.99
CA PRO A 213 6.56 -15.59 -54.34
C PRO A 213 6.07 -16.81 -55.16
N GLN A 214 7.00 -17.54 -55.78
CA GLN A 214 6.77 -18.79 -56.52
C GLN A 214 7.66 -19.94 -56.01
N GLU A 215 7.23 -21.18 -56.26
CA GLU A 215 7.89 -22.45 -55.94
C GLU A 215 7.39 -23.54 -56.95
N PRO A 216 7.94 -24.78 -57.00
CA PRO A 216 9.19 -25.33 -56.45
C PRO A 216 9.99 -26.18 -57.48
N LYS A 217 11.06 -26.90 -57.04
CA LYS A 217 11.37 -28.30 -57.46
C LYS A 217 12.47 -29.00 -56.64
N ARG A 218 12.61 -30.33 -56.84
CA ARG A 218 13.19 -31.35 -55.92
C ARG A 218 14.39 -32.12 -56.51
N ALA A 219 15.31 -32.60 -55.66
CA ALA A 219 16.23 -33.72 -55.91
C ALA A 219 16.64 -34.46 -54.59
N GLU A 220 17.22 -35.66 -54.72
CA GLU A 220 17.57 -36.69 -53.70
C GLU A 220 18.66 -37.63 -54.32
N PRO A 221 19.22 -38.69 -53.66
CA PRO A 221 19.53 -38.98 -52.24
C PRO A 221 20.96 -39.59 -52.03
N ALA A 222 21.38 -39.96 -50.78
CA ALA A 222 22.47 -40.94 -50.50
C ALA A 222 22.55 -41.43 -49.01
N GLN A 223 23.17 -42.61 -48.78
CA GLN A 223 23.54 -43.30 -47.51
C GLN A 223 24.82 -44.18 -47.78
N PRO A 224 25.47 -44.99 -46.87
CA PRO A 224 25.12 -45.42 -45.49
C PRO A 224 26.31 -45.52 -44.46
N GLU A 225 26.17 -46.42 -43.47
CA GLU A 225 26.89 -46.71 -42.19
C GLU A 225 28.22 -47.53 -42.30
N PRO A 226 29.02 -47.78 -41.21
CA PRO A 226 28.84 -49.01 -40.38
C PRO A 226 29.36 -49.08 -38.89
N THR A 227 28.55 -49.70 -38.01
CA THR A 227 28.79 -50.86 -37.07
C THR A 227 29.97 -50.99 -36.05
N GLN A 228 29.62 -50.93 -34.74
CA GLN A 228 29.83 -51.84 -33.55
C GLN A 228 30.89 -53.00 -33.53
N PRO A 229 31.49 -53.42 -32.36
CA PRO A 229 30.80 -54.24 -31.31
C PRO A 229 31.22 -54.11 -29.81
N GLU A 230 30.52 -54.88 -28.95
CA GLU A 230 30.59 -55.08 -27.47
C GLU A 230 30.97 -56.58 -27.16
N PRO A 231 30.88 -57.17 -25.93
CA PRO A 231 30.73 -56.72 -24.52
C PRO A 231 31.92 -57.32 -23.66
N PRO A 232 31.86 -57.89 -22.41
CA PRO A 232 30.85 -57.94 -21.32
C PRO A 232 31.34 -57.81 -19.84
N ASP A 233 30.35 -57.81 -18.92
CA ASP A 233 30.28 -58.33 -17.53
C ASP A 233 31.41 -58.18 -16.47
N ALA A 234 31.13 -57.37 -15.43
CA ALA A 234 31.22 -57.79 -14.01
C ALA A 234 30.53 -56.77 -13.04
N GLU A 235 29.36 -57.14 -12.50
CA GLU A 235 28.79 -56.59 -11.24
C GLU A 235 29.01 -57.63 -10.10
N PRO A 236 28.73 -57.34 -8.80
CA PRO A 236 28.20 -56.10 -8.20
C PRO A 236 28.96 -55.56 -6.96
N ALA A 237 28.73 -54.29 -6.61
CA ALA A 237 28.56 -53.83 -5.21
C ALA A 237 28.27 -52.30 -5.16
N GLN A 238 27.16 -51.89 -4.52
CA GLN A 238 26.92 -50.50 -4.11
C GLN A 238 27.61 -50.22 -2.76
N PRO A 239 27.95 -48.95 -2.49
CA PRO A 239 27.00 -48.11 -1.73
C PRO A 239 26.70 -46.74 -2.37
N GLU A 240 25.68 -46.06 -1.86
CA GLU A 240 25.12 -44.80 -2.40
C GLU A 240 26.04 -43.57 -2.18
N PRO A 241 25.96 -42.53 -3.05
CA PRO A 241 26.80 -41.34 -2.96
C PRO A 241 26.21 -40.21 -2.09
N PRO A 242 27.04 -39.39 -1.41
CA PRO A 242 26.65 -38.04 -1.02
C PRO A 242 26.60 -37.12 -2.24
N ALA A 243 25.60 -36.24 -2.32
CA ALA A 243 25.30 -35.50 -3.55
C ALA A 243 26.11 -34.20 -3.72
N PRO A 244 26.82 -33.97 -4.85
CA PRO A 244 27.37 -32.68 -5.23
C PRO A 244 26.39 -31.81 -6.04
N ALA A 245 25.24 -32.35 -6.43
CA ALA A 245 24.28 -31.68 -7.32
C ALA A 245 23.52 -30.53 -6.65
N ALA A 246 23.31 -30.58 -5.33
CA ALA A 246 22.51 -29.60 -4.61
C ALA A 246 23.13 -28.19 -4.65
N GLU A 247 24.40 -28.05 -4.28
CA GLU A 247 25.10 -26.75 -4.26
C GLU A 247 25.25 -26.14 -5.66
N ALA A 248 25.48 -26.98 -6.68
CA ALA A 248 25.56 -26.55 -8.07
C ALA A 248 24.20 -26.11 -8.63
N GLU A 249 23.11 -26.83 -8.31
CA GLU A 249 21.76 -26.41 -8.70
C GLU A 249 21.26 -25.21 -7.90
N GLU A 250 21.60 -25.08 -6.62
CA GLU A 250 21.20 -23.94 -5.78
C GLU A 250 21.91 -22.65 -6.24
N SER A 251 23.23 -22.70 -6.45
CA SER A 251 24.00 -21.61 -7.09
C SER A 251 23.43 -21.22 -8.45
N ALA A 252 23.17 -22.19 -9.35
CA ALA A 252 22.57 -21.91 -10.65
C ALA A 252 21.13 -21.37 -10.56
N ARG A 253 20.35 -21.74 -9.54
CA ARG A 253 19.01 -21.19 -9.29
C ARG A 253 19.07 -19.77 -8.72
N GLU A 254 20.05 -19.44 -7.90
CA GLU A 254 20.29 -18.06 -7.44
C GLU A 254 20.73 -17.16 -8.60
N GLU A 255 21.68 -17.58 -9.43
CA GLU A 255 22.08 -16.82 -10.63
C GLU A 255 20.91 -16.64 -11.62
N LEU A 256 20.16 -17.70 -11.94
CA LEU A 256 19.01 -17.60 -12.86
C LEU A 256 17.84 -16.78 -12.31
N THR A 257 17.64 -16.69 -10.99
CA THR A 257 16.58 -15.85 -10.40
C THR A 257 17.00 -14.37 -10.30
N THR A 258 18.30 -14.11 -10.12
CA THR A 258 18.90 -12.77 -10.02
C THR A 258 18.88 -11.96 -11.33
N GLU A 259 18.79 -12.61 -12.50
CA GLU A 259 18.47 -11.92 -13.77
C GLU A 259 16.96 -11.87 -14.09
N ALA A 260 16.14 -12.67 -13.41
CA ALA A 260 14.74 -12.87 -13.77
C ALA A 260 13.76 -11.91 -13.09
N ASN A 261 14.03 -11.48 -11.86
CA ASN A 261 13.15 -10.59 -11.10
C ASN A 261 13.01 -9.21 -11.79
N PRO A 262 11.82 -8.80 -12.25
CA PRO A 262 11.65 -7.56 -12.99
C PRO A 262 11.91 -6.31 -12.14
N LEU A 263 11.61 -6.33 -10.84
CA LEU A 263 11.88 -5.21 -9.94
C LEU A 263 13.39 -4.96 -9.76
N LEU A 264 14.19 -6.04 -9.79
CA LEU A 264 15.65 -5.98 -9.74
C LEU A 264 16.24 -5.44 -11.06
N VAL A 265 15.63 -5.78 -12.20
CA VAL A 265 15.95 -5.15 -13.50
C VAL A 265 15.60 -3.66 -13.47
N ASP A 266 14.43 -3.28 -12.97
CA ASP A 266 13.97 -1.89 -12.89
C ASP A 266 14.85 -1.05 -11.97
N THR A 267 15.29 -1.63 -10.86
CA THR A 267 16.25 -1.03 -9.91
C THR A 267 17.61 -0.77 -10.57
N ARG A 268 18.11 -1.74 -11.35
CA ARG A 268 19.38 -1.62 -12.08
C ARG A 268 19.27 -0.60 -13.23
N GLU A 269 18.19 -0.62 -14.02
CA GLU A 269 17.92 0.38 -15.05
C GLU A 269 17.79 1.81 -14.47
N ALA A 270 17.18 1.97 -13.29
CA ALA A 270 17.09 3.27 -12.62
C ALA A 270 18.47 3.77 -12.17
N LEU A 271 19.30 2.89 -11.60
CA LEU A 271 20.70 3.21 -11.23
C LEU A 271 21.52 3.62 -12.46
N GLU A 272 21.42 2.90 -13.58
CA GLU A 272 22.08 3.26 -14.85
C GLU A 272 21.67 4.65 -15.37
N ARG A 273 20.41 5.05 -15.15
CA ARG A 273 19.88 6.38 -15.51
C ARG A 273 20.19 7.47 -14.49
N LYS A 274 20.82 7.15 -13.36
CA LYS A 274 20.98 8.02 -12.18
C LYS A 274 19.64 8.49 -11.58
N GLU A 275 18.59 7.69 -11.75
CA GLU A 275 17.29 7.80 -11.07
C GLU A 275 17.43 7.19 -9.66
N TYR A 276 18.31 7.77 -8.83
CA TYR A 276 18.74 7.18 -7.55
C TYR A 276 17.60 6.99 -6.54
N ASP A 277 16.62 7.89 -6.53
CA ASP A 277 15.40 7.81 -5.71
C ASP A 277 14.53 6.61 -6.11
N VAL A 278 14.36 6.38 -7.42
CA VAL A 278 13.66 5.21 -7.97
C VAL A 278 14.42 3.92 -7.67
N ALA A 279 15.76 3.94 -7.79
CA ALA A 279 16.60 2.80 -7.48
C ALA A 279 16.58 2.43 -5.98
N LEU A 280 16.66 3.42 -5.08
CA LEU A 280 16.53 3.18 -3.64
C LEU A 280 15.16 2.63 -3.25
N LEU A 281 14.08 3.14 -3.83
CA LEU A 281 12.74 2.60 -3.61
C LEU A 281 12.59 1.17 -4.15
N GLY A 282 13.20 0.87 -5.30
CA GLY A 282 13.20 -0.47 -5.90
C GLY A 282 13.94 -1.50 -5.05
N VAL A 283 15.15 -1.17 -4.56
CA VAL A 283 15.93 -2.09 -3.71
C VAL A 283 15.35 -2.24 -2.31
N ASP A 284 14.74 -1.19 -1.75
CA ASP A 284 14.10 -1.29 -0.43
C ASP A 284 12.85 -2.18 -0.48
N LYS A 285 12.08 -2.11 -1.56
CA LYS A 285 10.96 -3.01 -1.81
C LYS A 285 11.41 -4.48 -2.00
N LEU A 286 12.55 -4.72 -2.66
CA LEU A 286 13.15 -6.08 -2.68
C LEU A 286 13.48 -6.56 -1.26
N LEU A 287 14.10 -5.69 -0.46
CA LEU A 287 14.51 -6.00 0.91
C LEU A 287 13.33 -6.17 1.89
N GLU A 288 12.11 -5.69 1.61
CA GLU A 288 10.92 -5.96 2.45
C GLU A 288 10.67 -7.47 2.63
N GLY A 289 10.80 -8.25 1.55
CA GLY A 289 10.60 -9.70 1.56
C GLY A 289 11.78 -10.48 2.16
N ASN A 290 13.01 -10.04 1.89
CA ASN A 290 14.23 -10.68 2.40
C ASN A 290 15.23 -9.64 2.95
N PRO A 291 15.05 -9.11 4.19
CA PRO A 291 15.88 -8.02 4.73
C PRO A 291 17.36 -8.35 4.98
N ARG A 292 17.80 -9.57 4.65
CA ARG A 292 19.17 -10.08 4.79
C ARG A 292 19.73 -10.68 3.49
N ASN A 293 19.06 -10.49 2.35
CA ASN A 293 19.62 -10.89 1.06
C ASN A 293 20.92 -10.10 0.82
N PRO A 294 22.08 -10.78 0.65
CA PRO A 294 23.37 -10.09 0.53
C PRO A 294 23.48 -9.31 -0.79
N GLU A 295 22.97 -9.85 -1.89
CA GLU A 295 23.00 -9.24 -3.23
C GLU A 295 22.21 -7.93 -3.26
N TRP A 296 21.04 -7.88 -2.62
CA TRP A 296 20.19 -6.68 -2.57
C TRP A 296 20.74 -5.65 -1.57
N LEU A 297 21.42 -6.08 -0.51
CA LEU A 297 22.18 -5.19 0.38
C LEU A 297 23.41 -4.59 -0.34
N ASP A 298 24.16 -5.37 -1.12
CA ASP A 298 25.28 -4.89 -1.93
C ASP A 298 24.81 -3.95 -3.07
N LEU A 299 23.64 -4.21 -3.66
CA LEU A 299 22.99 -3.28 -4.59
C LEU A 299 22.59 -1.97 -3.89
N LYS A 300 21.95 -2.02 -2.70
CA LYS A 300 21.61 -0.80 -1.95
C LYS A 300 22.86 0.02 -1.59
N LYS A 301 23.92 -0.63 -1.12
CA LYS A 301 25.21 0.01 -0.85
C LYS A 301 25.81 0.65 -2.10
N SER A 302 25.68 -0.02 -3.26
CA SER A 302 26.14 0.51 -4.55
C SER A 302 25.34 1.74 -5.00
N ILE A 303 24.01 1.73 -4.86
CA ILE A 303 23.15 2.88 -5.19
C ILE A 303 23.50 4.08 -4.31
N LEU A 304 23.57 3.91 -2.98
CA LEU A 304 23.95 4.96 -2.03
C LEU A 304 25.36 5.52 -2.30
N TYR A 305 26.29 4.68 -2.76
CA TYR A 305 27.65 5.11 -3.04
C TYR A 305 27.74 5.98 -4.30
N GLU A 306 27.01 5.65 -5.37
CA GLU A 306 26.98 6.45 -6.59
C GLU A 306 26.13 7.72 -6.42
N ASP A 307 25.00 7.67 -5.70
CA ASP A 307 24.19 8.85 -5.34
C ASP A 307 24.98 9.86 -4.49
N GLY A 308 25.66 9.38 -3.44
CA GLY A 308 26.48 10.22 -2.58
C GLY A 308 27.62 10.90 -3.35
N LYS A 309 28.20 10.22 -4.34
CA LYS A 309 29.21 10.80 -5.24
C LYS A 309 28.63 11.84 -6.19
N ASP A 310 27.55 11.53 -6.88
CA ASP A 310 26.94 12.45 -7.84
C ASP A 310 26.45 13.73 -7.14
N SER A 311 25.89 13.58 -5.94
CA SER A 311 25.56 14.68 -5.03
C SER A 311 26.80 15.49 -4.60
N PHE A 312 27.91 14.83 -4.28
CA PHE A 312 29.17 15.49 -3.91
C PHE A 312 29.79 16.29 -5.07
N ASP A 313 29.80 15.72 -6.27
CA ASP A 313 30.30 16.36 -7.50
C ASP A 313 29.43 17.55 -7.92
N ARG A 314 28.10 17.44 -7.73
CA ARG A 314 27.14 18.56 -7.85
C ARG A 314 27.31 19.64 -6.76
N LYS A 315 28.11 19.39 -5.71
CA LYS A 315 28.32 20.24 -4.52
C LYS A 315 27.11 20.31 -3.57
N ASN A 316 26.20 19.36 -3.66
CA ASN A 316 25.14 19.13 -2.68
C ASN A 316 25.72 18.40 -1.46
N TYR A 317 26.68 19.03 -0.77
CA TYR A 317 27.44 18.39 0.31
C TYR A 317 26.58 17.91 1.49
N ASP A 318 25.45 18.57 1.73
CA ASP A 318 24.47 18.16 2.76
C ASP A 318 23.77 16.85 2.40
N GLU A 319 23.50 16.64 1.11
CA GLU A 319 22.85 15.47 0.54
C GLU A 319 23.84 14.30 0.51
N ALA A 320 25.02 14.52 -0.08
CA ALA A 320 26.14 13.58 -0.06
C ALA A 320 26.48 13.11 1.36
N HIS A 321 26.48 14.01 2.36
CA HIS A 321 26.68 13.63 3.76
C HIS A 321 25.60 12.67 4.27
N ARG A 322 24.31 12.90 3.97
CA ARG A 322 23.22 12.01 4.40
C ARG A 322 23.36 10.63 3.74
N THR A 323 23.57 10.59 2.42
CA THR A 323 23.70 9.32 1.69
C THR A 323 24.94 8.54 2.15
N PHE A 324 26.09 9.19 2.33
CA PHE A 324 27.28 8.53 2.87
C PHE A 324 27.13 8.12 4.35
N SER A 325 26.34 8.83 5.17
CA SER A 325 26.00 8.37 6.53
C SER A 325 25.22 7.06 6.49
N GLN A 326 24.15 6.98 5.70
CA GLN A 326 23.36 5.75 5.52
C GLN A 326 24.22 4.59 5.02
N LEU A 327 25.14 4.86 4.09
CA LEU A 327 26.08 3.86 3.59
C LEU A 327 27.04 3.36 4.69
N VAL A 328 27.58 4.25 5.53
CA VAL A 328 28.49 3.89 6.64
C VAL A 328 27.76 3.21 7.81
N GLU A 329 26.45 3.42 7.95
CA GLU A 329 25.57 2.70 8.87
C GLU A 329 25.31 1.25 8.41
N LEU A 330 25.14 1.03 7.10
CA LEU A 330 25.04 -0.32 6.51
C LEU A 330 26.39 -1.05 6.50
N ASP A 331 27.44 -0.38 6.05
CA ASP A 331 28.78 -0.95 5.85
C ASP A 331 29.86 0.14 5.83
N ARG A 332 30.50 0.33 7.00
CA ARG A 332 31.61 1.26 7.23
C ARG A 332 32.84 1.00 6.36
N HIS A 333 32.96 -0.19 5.77
CA HIS A 333 34.10 -0.61 4.96
C HIS A 333 33.77 -0.72 3.46
N PHE A 334 32.57 -0.31 3.04
CA PHE A 334 32.19 -0.28 1.64
C PHE A 334 32.99 0.80 0.88
N LYS A 335 34.02 0.35 0.15
CA LYS A 335 34.93 1.21 -0.63
C LYS A 335 35.54 2.30 0.27
N ASP A 336 35.49 3.56 -0.14
CA ASP A 336 35.99 4.75 0.54
C ASP A 336 34.89 5.57 1.26
N SER A 337 33.71 4.99 1.51
CA SER A 337 32.54 5.67 2.12
C SER A 337 32.87 6.45 3.40
N ALA A 338 33.64 5.88 4.32
CA ALA A 338 34.05 6.51 5.57
C ALA A 338 35.12 7.61 5.41
N ALA A 339 35.73 7.76 4.23
CA ALA A 339 36.52 8.94 3.86
C ALA A 339 35.63 10.01 3.22
N LEU A 340 34.81 9.62 2.24
CA LEU A 340 33.89 10.51 1.53
C LEU A 340 32.90 11.20 2.48
N LEU A 341 32.36 10.49 3.49
CA LEU A 341 31.52 11.07 4.55
C LEU A 341 32.22 12.20 5.33
N ARG A 342 33.51 12.01 5.67
CA ARG A 342 34.29 13.01 6.40
C ARG A 342 34.62 14.22 5.51
N GLU A 343 34.88 14.02 4.23
CA GLU A 343 35.07 15.13 3.30
C GLU A 343 33.76 15.88 3.06
N ALA A 344 32.64 15.19 2.80
CA ALA A 344 31.31 15.79 2.65
C ALA A 344 30.95 16.66 3.87
N ARG A 345 31.20 16.17 5.09
CA ARG A 345 31.02 16.96 6.35
C ARG A 345 31.87 18.24 6.34
N ALA A 346 33.15 18.14 5.98
CA ALA A 346 34.05 19.29 5.94
C ALA A 346 33.63 20.31 4.87
N LYS A 347 33.19 19.86 3.68
CA LYS A 347 32.68 20.73 2.61
C LYS A 347 31.36 21.40 2.98
N ALA A 348 30.42 20.68 3.61
CA ALA A 348 29.16 21.23 4.09
C ALA A 348 29.40 22.33 5.14
N ILE A 349 30.24 22.08 6.15
CA ILE A 349 30.70 23.08 7.13
C ILE A 349 31.27 24.32 6.43
N GLN A 350 32.22 24.12 5.50
CA GLN A 350 32.85 25.23 4.77
C GLN A 350 31.82 26.04 3.95
N GLN A 351 30.90 25.36 3.26
CA GLN A 351 29.86 25.97 2.43
C GLN A 351 28.93 26.84 3.28
N HIS A 352 28.26 26.28 4.30
CA HIS A 352 27.37 27.05 5.17
C HIS A 352 28.09 28.17 5.91
N TYR A 353 29.32 27.95 6.40
CA TYR A 353 30.08 29.00 7.08
C TYR A 353 30.38 30.19 6.16
N SER A 354 30.84 29.92 4.93
CA SER A 354 31.14 30.94 3.92
C SER A 354 29.89 31.67 3.43
N GLU A 355 28.76 30.98 3.32
CA GLU A 355 27.49 31.59 2.94
C GLU A 355 26.92 32.47 4.07
N GLY A 356 27.04 32.06 5.33
CA GLY A 356 26.69 32.90 6.48
C GLY A 356 27.52 34.20 6.51
N ILE A 357 28.82 34.11 6.22
CA ILE A 357 29.70 35.28 6.08
C ILE A 357 29.28 36.18 4.91
N ARG A 358 28.77 35.62 3.81
CA ARG A 358 28.20 36.39 2.68
C ARG A 358 26.93 37.12 3.09
N LEU A 359 25.94 36.40 3.62
CA LEU A 359 24.64 36.94 4.05
C LEU A 359 24.78 38.03 5.12
N TYR A 360 25.73 37.87 6.05
CA TYR A 360 26.03 38.87 7.07
C TYR A 360 26.57 40.20 6.48
N ARG A 361 27.36 40.12 5.39
CA ARG A 361 27.82 41.32 4.65
C ARG A 361 26.72 41.97 3.81
N GLU A 362 25.66 41.22 3.50
CA GLU A 362 24.44 41.70 2.84
C GLU A 362 23.38 42.16 3.85
N GLU A 363 23.75 42.32 5.14
CA GLU A 363 22.90 42.70 6.28
C GLU A 363 21.72 41.72 6.57
N GLN A 364 21.71 40.54 5.96
CA GLN A 364 20.69 39.50 6.15
C GLN A 364 20.99 38.66 7.40
N LEU A 365 20.89 39.29 8.58
CA LEU A 365 21.33 38.72 9.87
C LEU A 365 20.64 37.40 10.21
N GLU A 366 19.33 37.29 10.03
CA GLU A 366 18.55 36.06 10.27
C GLU A 366 19.04 34.89 9.40
N ALA A 367 19.27 35.15 8.12
CA ALA A 367 19.74 34.14 7.18
C ALA A 367 21.20 33.73 7.45
N ALA A 368 22.04 34.69 7.87
CA ALA A 368 23.42 34.41 8.30
C ALA A 368 23.46 33.54 9.56
N ILE A 369 22.61 33.85 10.55
CA ILE A 369 22.45 33.04 11.77
C ILE A 369 22.02 31.61 11.41
N ALA A 370 21.01 31.44 10.54
CA ALA A 370 20.54 30.12 10.12
C ALA A 370 21.66 29.29 9.44
N LYS A 371 22.49 29.91 8.60
CA LYS A 371 23.64 29.23 7.98
C LYS A 371 24.72 28.84 9.00
N TRP A 372 25.02 29.68 9.98
CA TRP A 372 25.93 29.29 11.06
C TRP A 372 25.32 28.27 12.04
N GLN A 373 24.00 28.22 12.20
CA GLN A 373 23.32 27.16 12.95
C GLN A 373 23.48 25.80 12.24
N ALA A 374 23.34 25.74 10.92
CA ALA A 374 23.64 24.52 10.15
C ALA A 374 25.11 24.06 10.31
N VAL A 375 26.07 24.98 10.44
CA VAL A 375 27.47 24.63 10.81
C VAL A 375 27.54 23.93 12.17
N LEU A 376 26.71 24.33 13.15
CA LEU A 376 26.66 23.74 14.49
C LEU A 376 25.91 22.41 14.56
N GLU A 377 25.06 22.08 13.56
CA GLU A 377 24.52 20.73 13.39
C GLU A 377 25.62 19.74 12.99
N TYR A 378 26.56 20.16 12.12
CA TYR A 378 27.71 19.36 11.73
C TYR A 378 28.85 19.36 12.76
N ASP A 379 29.16 20.51 13.39
CA ASP A 379 30.16 20.65 14.44
C ASP A 379 29.65 21.58 15.55
N SER A 380 29.04 20.97 16.58
CA SER A 380 28.51 21.67 17.75
C SER A 380 29.57 22.36 18.61
N GLN A 381 30.86 22.23 18.31
CA GLN A 381 31.95 22.95 18.96
C GLN A 381 32.55 24.08 18.08
N HIS A 382 32.10 24.27 16.83
CA HIS A 382 32.69 25.23 15.90
C HIS A 382 32.70 26.66 16.45
N VAL A 383 33.89 27.12 16.87
CA VAL A 383 34.06 28.32 17.69
C VAL A 383 33.60 29.59 16.99
N ASP A 384 33.98 29.79 15.73
CA ASP A 384 33.71 31.07 15.06
C ASP A 384 32.25 31.21 14.57
N ALA A 385 31.59 30.11 14.21
CA ALA A 385 30.14 30.09 13.95
C ALA A 385 29.35 30.60 15.17
N LYS A 386 29.71 30.17 16.39
CA LYS A 386 29.09 30.66 17.64
C LYS A 386 29.31 32.16 17.85
N LYS A 387 30.55 32.64 17.72
CA LYS A 387 30.87 34.08 17.84
C LYS A 387 30.08 34.93 16.83
N ASN A 388 29.95 34.43 15.61
CA ASN A 388 29.25 35.14 14.54
C ASN A 388 27.73 35.20 14.79
N ILE A 389 27.12 34.11 15.29
CA ILE A 389 25.72 34.10 15.76
C ILE A 389 25.54 35.10 16.91
N ASP A 390 26.36 35.00 17.96
CA ASP A 390 26.33 35.93 19.12
C ASP A 390 26.38 37.40 18.69
N GLN A 391 27.20 37.71 17.68
CA GLN A 391 27.35 39.06 17.15
C GLN A 391 26.13 39.49 16.32
N ALA A 392 25.66 38.66 15.38
CA ALA A 392 24.50 38.96 14.56
C ALA A 392 23.22 39.13 15.38
N GLU A 393 22.99 38.28 16.39
CA GLU A 393 21.85 38.42 17.28
C GLU A 393 21.89 39.72 18.11
N ARG A 394 23.08 40.18 18.54
CA ARG A 394 23.22 41.47 19.27
C ARG A 394 22.81 42.65 18.38
N ILE A 395 23.20 42.64 17.10
CA ILE A 395 22.82 43.67 16.14
C ILE A 395 21.31 43.61 15.87
N LEU A 396 20.76 42.40 15.64
CA LEU A 396 19.34 42.17 15.40
C LEU A 396 18.46 42.65 16.57
N ARG A 397 18.85 42.34 17.82
CA ARG A 397 18.19 42.89 19.03
C ARG A 397 18.24 44.42 19.07
N ALA A 398 19.39 45.02 18.78
CA ALA A 398 19.55 46.47 18.77
C ALA A 398 18.73 47.17 17.66
N LEU A 399 18.53 46.51 16.50
CA LEU A 399 17.65 47.00 15.43
C LEU A 399 16.17 46.94 15.84
N GLN A 400 15.72 45.82 16.39
CA GLN A 400 14.35 45.66 16.90
C GLN A 400 14.03 46.65 18.03
N GLU A 401 14.97 46.92 18.93
CA GLU A 401 14.82 47.95 19.96
C GLU A 401 14.67 49.37 19.40
N ARG A 402 15.31 49.70 18.28
CA ARG A 402 15.15 51.00 17.61
C ARG A 402 13.79 51.10 16.94
N GLN A 403 13.36 50.06 16.24
CA GLN A 403 12.03 49.98 15.60
C GLN A 403 10.88 50.07 16.62
N ARG A 404 11.06 49.59 17.84
CA ARG A 404 10.07 49.71 18.94
C ARG A 404 10.05 51.08 19.64
N LYS A 405 10.94 52.01 19.26
CA LYS A 405 11.08 53.36 19.84
C LYS A 405 10.75 54.46 18.80
N GLN A 406 10.20 54.06 17.65
CA GLN A 406 9.68 54.90 16.56
C GLN A 406 8.17 54.68 16.43
#